data_AF-A0A183FWE8-F1
#
_entry.id   AF-A0A183FWE8-F1
#
_cell.length_a   1.000
_cell.length_b   1.000
_cell.length_c   1.000
_cell.angle_alpha   90.00
_cell.angle_beta   90.00
_cell.angle_gamma   90.00
#
_symmetry.space_group_name_H-M   'P 1'
#
loop_
_entity.id
_entity.type
_entity.pdbx_description
1 polymer ?
#
loop_
_entity_poly.entity_id
_entity_poly.type
_entity_poly.pdbx_seq_one_letter_code
_entity_poly.pdbx_strand_id
1 'polypeptide(L)'
;MVHEFHIGGTEAGLTINMSKTKFMRNEFAGGHPVPFLGAPLDEAEDYVYLGRLLNMKNGLRPEISRGKRAAWAAYNSARGMVESCSDYELKLISSTPQFFVCYVTLAKHGT
;
A
#
# COMPACT_ATOMS: atom_id res chain seq x y z
N MET A 1 12.47 2.76 24.93
CA MET A 1 11.71 3.17 23.73
C MET A 1 10.31 2.56 23.63
N VAL A 2 10.11 1.31 23.16
CA VAL A 2 8.73 0.77 22.94
C VAL A 2 7.93 0.66 24.24
N HIS A 3 8.59 0.29 25.34
CA HIS A 3 7.99 0.25 26.67
C HIS A 3 7.61 1.65 27.20
N GLU A 4 8.42 2.68 26.94
CA GLU A 4 8.12 4.06 27.35
C GLU A 4 6.94 4.63 26.58
N PHE A 5 6.85 4.31 25.28
CA PHE A 5 5.69 4.66 24.47
C PHE A 5 4.40 4.03 25.00
N HIS A 6 4.46 2.77 25.46
CA HIS A 6 3.33 2.13 26.10
C HIS A 6 2.91 2.82 27.41
N ILE A 7 3.88 3.20 28.24
CA ILE A 7 3.62 3.94 29.49
C ILE A 7 2.93 5.27 29.17
N GLY A 8 3.52 6.11 28.32
CA GLY A 8 2.94 7.41 27.96
C GLY A 8 1.58 7.30 27.27
N GLY A 9 1.39 6.27 26.45
CA GLY A 9 0.08 5.95 25.86
C GLY A 9 -0.96 5.63 26.93
N THR A 10 -0.60 4.80 27.90
CA THR A 10 -1.49 4.42 29.01
C THR A 10 -1.85 5.62 29.88
N GLU A 11 -0.90 6.51 30.16
CA GLU A 11 -1.14 7.77 30.87
C GLU A 11 -2.12 8.69 30.12
N ALA A 12 -2.08 8.67 28.77
CA ALA A 12 -3.03 9.38 27.92
C ALA A 12 -4.37 8.63 27.70
N GLY A 13 -4.57 7.46 28.34
CA GLY A 13 -5.77 6.63 28.17
C GLY A 13 -5.81 5.79 26.89
N LEU A 14 -4.66 5.63 26.21
CA LEU A 14 -4.51 4.78 25.03
C LEU A 14 -3.95 3.41 25.41
N THR A 15 -4.54 2.34 24.88
CA THR A 15 -4.06 0.97 25.06
C THR A 15 -3.57 0.40 23.74
N ILE A 16 -2.40 -0.24 23.77
CA ILE A 16 -1.81 -0.86 22.58
C ILE A 16 -2.48 -2.20 22.32
N ASN A 17 -2.92 -2.42 21.08
CA ASN A 17 -3.46 -3.70 20.65
C ASN A 17 -2.34 -4.59 20.09
N MET A 18 -1.89 -5.53 20.93
CA MET A 18 -0.83 -6.49 20.61
C MET A 18 -1.07 -7.27 19.30
N SER A 19 -2.31 -7.65 18.99
CA SER A 19 -2.61 -8.42 17.77
C SER A 19 -2.41 -7.62 16.47
N LYS A 20 -2.44 -6.29 16.56
CA LYS A 20 -2.27 -5.38 15.42
C LYS A 20 -0.87 -4.77 15.39
N THR A 21 -0.13 -4.83 16.49
CA THR A 21 1.22 -4.30 16.59
C THR A 21 2.22 -5.31 16.01
N LYS A 22 2.93 -4.87 14.99
CA LYS A 22 4.05 -5.59 14.39
C LYS A 22 5.25 -4.66 14.34
N PHE A 23 6.44 -5.21 14.23
CA PHE A 23 7.65 -4.43 13.99
C PHE A 23 8.30 -4.84 12.66
N MET A 24 9.14 -3.97 12.12
CA MET A 24 9.94 -4.25 10.94
C MET A 24 11.42 -4.14 11.32
N ARG A 25 12.26 -5.02 10.75
CA ARG A 25 13.68 -5.11 11.08
C ARG A 25 14.56 -4.81 9.86
N ASN A 26 15.55 -3.93 10.02
CA ASN A 26 16.57 -3.71 8.99
C ASN A 26 17.70 -4.74 9.11
N GLU A 27 18.58 -4.78 8.11
CA GLU A 27 19.74 -5.68 8.07
C GLU A 27 20.77 -5.42 9.17
N PHE A 28 20.73 -4.25 9.81
CA PHE A 28 21.65 -3.85 10.87
C PHE A 28 21.15 -4.26 12.27
N ALA A 29 19.87 -4.59 12.40
CA ALA A 29 19.30 -4.99 13.68
C ALA A 29 19.51 -6.50 13.88
N GLY A 30 20.02 -6.88 15.05
CA GLY A 30 20.27 -8.29 15.38
C GLY A 30 19.00 -9.12 15.36
N GLY A 31 19.09 -10.42 15.05
CA GLY A 31 17.93 -11.32 14.83
C GLY A 31 17.18 -11.79 16.08
N HIS A 32 17.32 -11.08 17.21
CA HIS A 32 16.65 -11.49 18.45
C HIS A 32 15.17 -11.10 18.45
N PRO A 33 14.29 -11.91 19.08
CA PRO A 33 12.90 -11.54 19.30
C PRO A 33 12.79 -10.21 20.06
N VAL A 34 11.75 -9.43 19.76
CA VAL A 34 11.47 -8.17 20.45
C VAL A 34 10.35 -8.41 21.47
N PRO A 35 10.66 -8.62 22.76
CA PRO A 35 9.64 -8.81 23.78
C PRO A 35 8.92 -7.50 24.07
N PHE A 36 7.59 -7.55 24.10
CA PHE A 36 6.73 -6.43 24.45
C PHE A 36 5.49 -6.94 25.18
N LEU A 37 5.21 -6.42 26.38
CA LEU A 37 4.11 -6.86 27.25
C LEU A 37 4.09 -8.38 27.53
N GLY A 38 5.28 -8.99 27.64
CA GLY A 38 5.42 -10.42 27.97
C GLY A 38 5.30 -11.38 26.78
N ALA A 39 5.03 -10.88 25.57
CA ALA A 39 5.01 -11.69 24.34
C ALA A 39 6.01 -11.14 23.30
N PRO A 40 6.60 -12.00 22.43
CA PRO A 40 7.36 -11.51 21.30
C PRO A 40 6.42 -10.82 20.29
N LEU A 41 6.84 -9.68 19.75
CA LEU A 41 6.13 -9.03 18.64
C LEU A 41 6.32 -9.83 17.35
N ASP A 42 5.31 -9.77 16.48
CA ASP A 42 5.40 -10.29 15.12
C ASP A 42 6.25 -9.38 14.24
N GLU A 43 7.13 -9.98 13.45
CA GLU A 43 7.92 -9.30 12.44
C GLU A 43 7.15 -9.22 11.12
N ALA A 44 7.15 -8.04 10.49
CA ALA A 44 6.56 -7.81 9.17
C ALA A 44 7.66 -7.46 8.16
N GLU A 45 7.61 -8.08 6.98
CA GLU A 45 8.58 -7.82 5.90
C GLU A 45 8.27 -6.52 5.15
N ASP A 46 6.98 -6.27 4.89
CA ASP A 46 6.47 -5.11 4.16
C ASP A 46 5.29 -4.48 4.89
N TYR A 47 5.11 -3.16 4.74
CA TYR A 47 3.98 -2.42 5.30
C TYR A 47 3.49 -1.31 4.35
N VAL A 48 2.17 -1.12 4.23
CA VAL A 48 1.61 -0.04 3.41
C VAL A 48 1.40 1.20 4.26
N TYR A 49 2.20 2.23 4.02
CA TYR A 49 2.08 3.51 4.70
C TYR A 49 1.72 4.61 3.70
N LEU A 50 0.62 5.34 3.97
CA LEU A 50 0.14 6.46 3.14
C LEU A 50 0.04 6.12 1.64
N GLY A 51 -0.39 4.89 1.33
CA GLY A 51 -0.54 4.42 -0.04
C GLY A 51 0.75 3.86 -0.67
N ARG A 52 1.90 3.89 -0.01
CA ARG A 52 3.16 3.31 -0.50
C ARG A 52 3.52 2.04 0.27
N LEU A 53 3.90 0.97 -0.43
CA LEU A 53 4.51 -0.21 0.18
C LEU A 53 5.96 0.11 0.58
N LEU A 54 6.23 0.00 1.87
CA LEU A 54 7.55 0.14 2.47
C LEU A 54 8.10 -1.24 2.77
N ASN A 55 9.40 -1.40 2.56
CA ASN A 55 10.17 -2.57 2.96
C ASN A 55 11.49 -2.12 3.59
N MET A 56 12.10 -3.02 4.36
CA MET A 56 13.35 -2.69 5.07
C MET A 56 14.58 -2.68 4.15
N LYS A 57 14.44 -3.17 2.93
CA LYS A 57 15.50 -3.21 1.89
C LYS A 57 15.51 -1.94 1.02
N ASN A 58 14.66 -0.95 1.33
CA ASN A 58 14.39 0.24 0.50
C ASN A 58 14.15 -0.05 -1.00
N GLY A 59 13.73 -1.27 -1.33
CA GLY A 59 13.56 -1.72 -2.70
C GLY A 59 12.23 -1.25 -3.27
N LEU A 60 12.24 -0.58 -4.42
CA LEU A 60 11.02 -0.16 -5.13
C LEU A 60 10.30 -1.33 -5.85
N ARG A 61 10.96 -2.48 -5.99
CA ARG A 61 10.44 -3.63 -6.76
C ARG A 61 9.07 -4.13 -6.28
N PRO A 62 8.81 -4.32 -4.97
CA PRO A 62 7.50 -4.76 -4.49
C PRO A 62 6.41 -3.72 -4.75
N GLU A 63 6.73 -2.43 -4.57
CA GLU A 63 5.80 -1.33 -4.85
C GLU A 63 5.41 -1.26 -6.33
N ILE A 64 6.40 -1.31 -7.22
CA ILE A 64 6.16 -1.32 -8.67
C ILE A 64 5.32 -2.54 -9.07
N SER A 65 5.63 -3.71 -8.54
CA SER A 65 4.88 -4.94 -8.82
C SER A 65 3.43 -4.83 -8.37
N ARG A 66 3.18 -4.23 -7.19
CA ARG A 66 1.85 -3.96 -6.68
C ARG A 66 1.09 -2.96 -7.55
N GLY A 67 1.74 -1.86 -7.95
CA GLY A 67 1.17 -0.87 -8.87
C GLY A 67 0.78 -1.46 -10.22
N LYS A 68 1.64 -2.32 -10.80
CA LYS A 68 1.34 -3.05 -12.04
C LYS A 68 0.10 -3.94 -11.90
N ARG A 69 -0.01 -4.69 -10.80
CA ARG A 69 -1.19 -5.54 -10.54
C ARG A 69 -2.47 -4.71 -10.40
N ALA A 70 -2.41 -3.59 -9.68
CA ALA A 70 -3.55 -2.70 -9.53
C ALA A 70 -4.00 -2.09 -10.86
N ALA A 71 -3.03 -1.60 -11.66
CA ALA A 71 -3.31 -1.09 -13.01
C ALA A 71 -3.91 -2.17 -13.92
N TRP A 72 -3.39 -3.40 -13.87
CA TRP A 72 -3.92 -4.50 -14.68
C TRP A 72 -5.32 -4.93 -14.27
N ALA A 73 -5.61 -4.94 -12.96
CA ALA A 73 -6.96 -5.21 -12.45
C ALA A 73 -7.97 -4.13 -12.89
N ALA A 74 -7.57 -2.85 -12.84
CA ALA A 74 -8.38 -1.74 -13.33
C ALA A 74 -8.64 -1.85 -14.85
N TYR A 75 -7.60 -2.15 -15.64
CA TYR A 75 -7.73 -2.37 -17.08
C TYR A 75 -8.69 -3.51 -17.40
N ASN A 76 -8.52 -4.68 -16.77
CA ASN A 76 -9.39 -5.84 -17.01
C ASN A 76 -10.85 -5.56 -16.65
N SER A 77 -11.09 -4.73 -15.62
CA SER A 77 -12.45 -4.31 -15.24
C SER A 77 -13.08 -3.39 -16.28
N ALA A 78 -12.28 -2.50 -16.89
CA ALA A 78 -12.73 -1.58 -17.94
C ALA A 78 -12.72 -2.19 -19.35
N ARG A 79 -12.10 -3.37 -19.52
CA ARG A 79 -11.85 -3.98 -20.84
C ARG A 79 -13.11 -4.14 -21.68
N GLY A 80 -14.22 -4.60 -21.10
CA GLY A 80 -15.48 -4.75 -21.83
C GLY A 80 -16.05 -3.44 -22.37
N MET A 81 -15.85 -2.33 -21.64
CA MET A 81 -16.23 -0.99 -22.13
C MET A 81 -15.32 -0.53 -23.27
N VAL A 82 -14.01 -0.77 -23.12
CA VAL A 82 -13.00 -0.44 -24.15
C VAL A 82 -13.27 -1.19 -25.45
N GLU A 83 -13.55 -2.49 -25.37
CA GLU A 83 -13.89 -3.32 -26.53
C GLU A 83 -15.18 -2.84 -27.23
N SER A 84 -16.17 -2.36 -26.47
CA SER A 84 -17.40 -1.78 -27.02
C SER A 84 -17.25 -0.37 -27.61
N CYS A 85 -16.11 0.28 -27.36
CA CYS A 85 -15.80 1.65 -27.80
C CYS A 85 -14.77 1.70 -28.93
N SER A 86 -14.62 0.64 -29.73
CA SER A 86 -13.66 0.58 -30.86
C SER A 86 -13.74 1.75 -31.85
N ASP A 87 -14.90 2.40 -31.95
CA ASP A 87 -15.16 3.53 -32.86
C ASP A 87 -14.78 4.90 -32.26
N TYR A 88 -14.31 4.94 -31.01
CA TYR A 88 -13.99 6.15 -30.26
C TYR A 88 -12.50 6.19 -29.92
N GLU A 89 -11.88 7.36 -30.03
CA GLU A 89 -10.53 7.58 -29.51
C GLU A 89 -10.56 7.57 -27.98
N LEU A 90 -10.00 6.52 -27.38
CA LEU A 90 -9.91 6.35 -25.93
C LEU A 90 -8.65 7.02 -25.39
N LYS A 91 -8.80 8.17 -24.73
CA LYS A 91 -7.69 8.82 -24.03
C LYS A 91 -7.72 8.47 -22.55
N LEU A 92 -6.83 7.57 -22.14
CA LEU A 92 -6.60 7.24 -20.74
C LEU A 92 -5.82 8.38 -20.08
N ILE A 93 -6.51 9.22 -19.30
CA ILE A 93 -5.85 10.25 -18.50
C ILE A 93 -5.68 9.67 -17.09
N SER A 94 -4.49 9.15 -16.79
CA SER A 94 -4.17 8.71 -15.43
C SER A 94 -3.99 9.94 -14.55
N SER A 95 -5.02 10.35 -13.80
CA SER A 95 -4.86 11.41 -12.81
C SER A 95 -4.19 10.84 -11.56
N THR A 96 -2.91 11.23 -11.36
CA THR A 96 -2.13 11.25 -10.10
C THR A 96 -2.03 9.98 -9.23
N PRO A 97 -0.82 9.60 -8.79
CA PRO A 97 -0.54 8.34 -8.08
C PRO A 97 -1.19 8.20 -6.69
N GLN A 98 -1.82 9.26 -6.16
CA GLN A 98 -2.43 9.25 -4.83
C GLN A 98 -3.87 8.71 -4.82
N PHE A 99 -4.60 8.85 -5.94
CA PHE A 99 -5.98 8.40 -6.10
C PHE A 99 -6.13 7.82 -7.50
N PHE A 100 -6.16 6.50 -7.61
CA PHE A 100 -6.33 5.77 -8.87
C PHE A 100 -7.79 5.92 -9.35
N VAL A 101 -8.18 7.11 -9.80
CA VAL A 101 -9.46 7.32 -10.48
C VAL A 101 -9.18 7.34 -11.98
N CYS A 102 -9.65 6.30 -12.67
CA CYS A 102 -9.53 6.18 -14.11
C CYS A 102 -10.73 6.88 -14.75
N TYR A 103 -10.51 8.04 -15.38
CA TYR A 103 -11.52 8.70 -16.21
C TYR A 103 -11.27 8.35 -17.67
N VAL A 104 -12.25 7.72 -18.32
CA VAL A 104 -12.25 7.47 -19.76
C VAL A 104 -13.04 8.58 -20.42
N THR A 105 -12.39 9.38 -21.27
CA THR A 105 -13.07 10.40 -22.09
C THR A 105 -13.28 9.82 -23.49
N LEU A 106 -14.53 9.82 -23.96
CA LEU A 106 -14.92 9.34 -25.30
C LEU A 106 -15.05 10.53 -26.25
N ALA A 107 -14.24 10.58 -27.32
CA ALA A 107 -14.42 11.51 -28.42
C ALA A 107 -14.89 10.74 -29.68
N LYS A 108 -16.00 11.17 -30.29
CA LYS A 108 -16.46 10.62 -31.58
C LYS A 108 -15.58 11.14 -32.71
N HIS A 109 -15.23 10.28 -33.66
CA HIS A 109 -14.65 10.70 -34.92
C HIS A 109 -15.61 11.68 -35.62
N GLY A 110 -15.15 12.89 -35.87
CA GLY A 110 -15.93 13.93 -36.55
C GLY A 110 -16.24 13.55 -38.00
N THR A 111 -17.48 13.79 -38.42
CA THR A 111 -17.93 13.87 -39.82
C THR A 111 -17.55 15.20 -40.43
#